data_AF-A0A7Z0NJM6-F1
#
_entry.id   AF-A0A7Z0NJM6-F1
#
_cell.length_a   1.000
_cell.length_b   1.000
_cell.length_c   1.000
_cell.angle_alpha   90.00
_cell.angle_beta   90.00
_cell.angle_gamma   90.00
#
_symmetry.space_group_name_H-M   'P 1'
#
loop_
_entity.id
_entity.type
_entity.pdbx_description
1 polymer ?
#
loop_
_entity_poly.entity_id
_entity_poly.type
_entity_poly.pdbx_seq_one_letter_code
_entity_poly.pdbx_strand_id
1 'polypeptide(L)'
;MCSTRPGALGPQVGQWLAEAISPRAAELGVELTPVALGDVNLPFLDEEEHPSSGIYQHAHTRRWSSIVDPADGFIVITPEYNYGMPATLKNALDYLRREWAWKPIGFVSYGNTSAGTRSVQHAKQVVTTLRLVPLGATVAIRLTDATVDGRLLPDAARDRAGLGLLDELVRVANALRPLREHARADSRPGPLPGSYVRRLSGDDAPEVTVLQRCCWVDEALVNETMDIPALHESPEQVREWLAAWHTTGLWRDGRLLGMVRARRLDTDWHIGRLAVVPDLRGQGLGRWLLRTAEADAASDCDRILLETGAKSLRNIEFYRSEGYRSDSLASPDGPICLRKDVTHPCARRT
;
A
#
# COMPACT_ATOMS: atom_id res chain seq x y z
N MET A 1 -20.97 5.27 7.97
CA MET A 1 -22.23 5.40 8.75
C MET A 1 -23.07 4.15 8.54
N CYS A 2 -23.48 3.50 9.63
CA CYS A 2 -23.99 2.13 9.56
C CYS A 2 -25.52 1.98 9.61
N SER A 3 -26.26 3.01 10.02
CA SER A 3 -27.73 2.93 10.05
C SER A 3 -28.35 3.37 8.73
N THR A 4 -29.40 2.66 8.30
CA THR A 4 -30.28 3.04 7.19
C THR A 4 -31.66 3.48 7.65
N ARG A 5 -31.90 3.58 8.97
CA ARG A 5 -33.21 3.99 9.51
C ARG A 5 -33.49 5.45 9.10
N PRO A 6 -34.68 5.76 8.55
CA PRO A 6 -35.07 7.14 8.31
C PRO A 6 -34.97 7.99 9.58
N GLY A 7 -34.31 9.15 9.49
CA GLY A 7 -34.07 10.03 10.63
C GLY A 7 -33.05 9.51 11.65
N ALA A 8 -32.23 8.51 11.30
CA ALA A 8 -31.11 8.09 12.15
C ALA A 8 -30.16 9.27 12.42
N LEU A 9 -29.55 9.29 13.61
CA LEU A 9 -28.54 10.30 13.97
C LEU A 9 -27.18 10.06 13.30
N GLY A 10 -26.98 8.90 12.66
CA GLY A 10 -25.72 8.48 12.04
C GLY A 10 -25.11 9.52 11.09
N PRO A 11 -25.89 10.12 10.15
CA PRO A 11 -25.41 11.21 9.30
C PRO A 11 -24.94 12.43 10.07
N GLN A 12 -25.66 12.88 11.11
CA GLN A 12 -25.23 14.02 11.93
C GLN A 12 -23.92 13.72 12.70
N VAL A 13 -23.79 12.52 13.26
CA VAL A 13 -22.55 12.08 13.92
C VAL A 13 -21.40 11.98 12.92
N GLY A 14 -21.67 11.51 11.69
CA GLY A 14 -20.66 11.44 10.63
C GLY A 14 -20.20 12.81 10.16
N GLN A 15 -21.13 13.74 10.00
CA GLN A 15 -20.81 15.13 9.66
C GLN A 15 -19.97 15.78 10.77
N TRP A 16 -20.40 15.67 12.03
CA TRP A 16 -19.62 16.16 13.16
C TRP A 16 -18.19 15.60 13.16
N LEU A 17 -18.04 14.28 13.02
CA LEU A 17 -16.72 13.66 13.04
C LEU A 17 -15.86 14.18 11.88
N ALA A 18 -16.41 14.22 10.67
CA ALA A 18 -15.69 14.71 9.49
C ALA A 18 -15.22 16.16 9.69
N GLU A 19 -16.09 17.04 10.17
CA GLU A 19 -15.76 18.44 10.47
C GLU A 19 -14.66 18.53 11.55
N ALA A 20 -14.80 17.77 12.64
CA ALA A 20 -13.85 17.79 13.76
C ALA A 20 -12.44 17.31 13.36
N ILE A 21 -12.34 16.29 12.50
CA ILE A 21 -11.05 15.67 12.16
C ILE A 21 -10.43 16.18 10.86
N SER A 22 -11.17 16.88 10.00
CA SER A 22 -10.69 17.32 8.68
C SER A 22 -9.38 18.13 8.72
N PRO A 23 -9.20 19.13 9.62
CA PRO A 23 -7.96 19.87 9.70
C PRO A 23 -6.77 18.97 10.00
N ARG A 24 -6.95 18.04 10.95
CA ARG A 24 -5.91 17.10 11.36
C ARG A 24 -5.62 16.04 10.29
N ALA A 25 -6.64 15.59 9.56
CA ALA A 25 -6.47 14.68 8.44
C ALA A 25 -5.61 15.32 7.34
N ALA A 26 -5.84 16.61 7.03
CA ALA A 26 -5.02 17.34 6.06
C ALA A 26 -3.56 17.46 6.50
N GLU A 27 -3.28 17.76 7.79
CA GLU A 27 -1.92 17.79 8.34
C GLU A 27 -1.21 16.43 8.23
N LEU A 28 -1.96 15.33 8.39
CA LEU A 28 -1.44 13.97 8.32
C LEU A 28 -1.40 13.42 6.88
N GLY A 29 -1.84 14.18 5.88
CA GLY A 29 -1.94 13.70 4.49
C GLY A 29 -2.96 12.58 4.28
N VAL A 30 -4.01 12.54 5.10
CA VAL A 30 -5.06 11.52 5.06
C VAL A 30 -6.24 11.98 4.21
N GLU A 31 -6.62 11.16 3.24
CA GLU A 31 -7.88 11.33 2.51
C GLU A 31 -9.04 10.74 3.33
N LEU A 32 -10.08 11.56 3.56
CA LEU A 32 -11.31 11.11 4.23
C LEU A 32 -12.38 10.80 3.19
N THR A 33 -12.87 9.56 3.19
CA THR A 33 -13.97 9.12 2.32
C THR A 33 -15.21 8.76 3.16
N PRO A 34 -16.18 9.69 3.33
CA PRO A 34 -17.43 9.38 4.02
C PRO A 34 -18.26 8.36 3.24
N VAL A 35 -18.68 7.28 3.90
CA VAL A 35 -19.53 6.24 3.28
C VAL A 35 -20.74 5.96 4.15
N ALA A 36 -21.95 6.09 3.59
CA ALA A 36 -23.19 5.65 4.23
C ALA A 36 -23.65 4.33 3.63
N LEU A 37 -23.86 3.31 4.47
CA LEU A 37 -24.29 1.99 3.98
C LEU A 37 -25.65 2.01 3.28
N GLY A 38 -26.49 3.01 3.59
CA GLY A 38 -27.75 3.24 2.87
C GLY A 38 -27.56 3.62 1.40
N ASP A 39 -26.51 4.38 1.09
CA ASP A 39 -26.20 4.83 -0.26
C ASP A 39 -25.48 3.73 -1.06
N VAL A 40 -24.69 2.89 -0.38
CA VAL A 40 -24.10 1.68 -1.01
C VAL A 40 -25.21 0.71 -1.44
N ASN A 41 -26.31 0.66 -0.66
CA ASN A 41 -27.53 -0.10 -0.95
C ASN A 41 -27.25 -1.59 -1.25
N LEU A 42 -26.48 -2.23 -0.37
CA LEU A 42 -26.22 -3.67 -0.47
C LEU A 42 -27.51 -4.47 -0.19
N PRO A 43 -27.90 -5.42 -1.06
CA PRO A 43 -28.91 -6.42 -0.67
C PRO A 43 -28.38 -7.26 0.50
N PHE A 44 -29.23 -8.05 1.14
CA PHE A 44 -28.71 -9.12 2.00
C PHE A 44 -27.80 -10.02 1.17
N LEU A 45 -26.66 -10.44 1.75
CA LEU A 45 -25.62 -11.22 1.07
C LEU A 45 -26.20 -12.22 0.07
N ASP A 46 -25.99 -11.95 -1.22
CA ASP A 46 -26.57 -12.67 -2.36
C ASP A 46 -25.53 -13.25 -3.33
N GLU A 47 -24.23 -13.07 -3.06
CA GLU A 47 -23.16 -13.70 -3.85
C GLU A 47 -23.21 -15.24 -3.70
N GLU A 48 -23.11 -15.96 -4.82
CA GLU A 48 -23.07 -17.43 -4.78
C GLU A 48 -21.73 -17.96 -4.26
N GLU A 49 -20.65 -17.24 -4.54
CA GLU A 49 -19.30 -17.60 -4.14
C GLU A 49 -18.99 -17.10 -2.72
N HIS A 50 -18.19 -17.89 -1.98
CA HIS A 50 -17.76 -17.46 -0.66
C HIS A 50 -16.82 -16.24 -0.76
N PRO A 51 -16.97 -15.18 0.06
CA PRO A 51 -16.17 -13.95 -0.01
C PRO A 51 -14.65 -14.15 0.02
N SER A 52 -14.16 -15.28 0.56
CA SER A 52 -12.73 -15.61 0.56
C SER A 52 -12.16 -15.97 -0.81
N SER A 53 -12.99 -16.31 -1.81
CA SER A 53 -12.53 -16.55 -3.18
C SER A 53 -12.08 -15.25 -3.85
N GLY A 54 -12.62 -14.11 -3.41
CA GLY A 54 -12.43 -12.82 -4.07
C GLY A 54 -13.07 -12.74 -5.46
N ILE A 55 -13.95 -13.69 -5.79
CA ILE A 55 -14.73 -13.72 -7.03
C ILE A 55 -16.09 -13.10 -6.73
N TYR A 56 -16.40 -11.97 -7.38
CA TYR A 56 -17.62 -11.22 -7.15
C TYR A 56 -18.44 -11.11 -8.43
N GLN A 57 -19.59 -11.78 -8.46
CA GLN A 57 -20.48 -11.84 -9.63
C GLN A 57 -21.31 -10.58 -9.78
N HIS A 58 -21.72 -9.98 -8.66
CA HIS A 58 -22.62 -8.84 -8.71
C HIS A 58 -21.90 -7.49 -8.72
N ALA A 59 -22.52 -6.52 -9.39
CA ALA A 59 -21.96 -5.19 -9.55
C ALA A 59 -21.88 -4.42 -8.23
N HIS A 60 -22.82 -4.63 -7.29
CA HIS A 60 -22.78 -3.99 -5.97
C HIS A 60 -21.61 -4.48 -5.13
N THR A 61 -21.30 -5.77 -5.16
CA THR A 61 -20.16 -6.33 -4.43
C THR A 61 -18.83 -5.83 -5.00
N ARG A 62 -18.68 -5.76 -6.33
CA ARG A 62 -17.49 -5.16 -6.94
C ARG A 62 -17.32 -3.68 -6.57
N ARG A 63 -18.42 -2.90 -6.57
CA ARG A 63 -18.39 -1.50 -6.10
C ARG A 63 -17.99 -1.42 -4.63
N TRP A 64 -18.53 -2.30 -3.79
CA TRP A 64 -18.19 -2.32 -2.37
C TRP A 64 -16.73 -2.70 -2.14
N SER A 65 -16.23 -3.71 -2.83
CA SER A 65 -14.80 -4.08 -2.84
C SER A 65 -13.93 -2.90 -3.28
N SER A 66 -14.27 -2.17 -4.34
CA SER A 66 -13.48 -1.00 -4.79
C SER A 66 -13.45 0.16 -3.80
N ILE A 67 -14.43 0.25 -2.89
CA ILE A 67 -14.44 1.25 -1.81
C ILE A 67 -13.56 0.78 -0.64
N VAL A 68 -13.64 -0.51 -0.29
CA VAL A 68 -13.01 -1.07 0.90
C VAL A 68 -11.53 -1.41 0.67
N ASP A 69 -11.20 -2.01 -0.47
CA ASP A 69 -9.87 -2.53 -0.78
C ASP A 69 -8.74 -1.48 -0.73
N PRO A 70 -8.89 -0.27 -1.30
CA PRO A 70 -7.83 0.74 -1.24
C PRO A 70 -7.68 1.41 0.14
N ALA A 71 -8.70 1.35 1.00
CA ALA A 71 -8.69 2.06 2.28
C ALA A 71 -7.58 1.55 3.24
N ASP A 72 -6.91 2.47 3.93
CA ASP A 72 -5.85 2.15 4.88
C ASP A 72 -6.34 1.81 6.30
N GLY A 73 -7.57 2.21 6.63
CA GLY A 73 -8.21 2.02 7.93
C GLY A 73 -9.65 2.51 7.91
N PHE A 74 -10.41 2.22 8.97
CA PHE A 74 -11.83 2.55 9.04
C PHE A 74 -12.20 3.23 10.36
N ILE A 75 -13.10 4.21 10.31
CA ILE A 75 -13.85 4.67 11.48
C ILE A 75 -15.33 4.32 11.29
N VAL A 76 -15.82 3.40 12.11
CA VAL A 76 -17.19 2.91 12.03
C VAL A 76 -18.10 3.73 12.94
N ILE A 77 -19.04 4.44 12.34
CA ILE A 77 -20.09 5.19 13.04
C ILE A 77 -21.34 4.30 13.16
N THR A 78 -21.61 3.78 14.35
CA THR A 78 -22.62 2.72 14.57
C THR A 78 -23.58 3.02 15.72
N PRO A 79 -24.91 2.90 15.54
CA PRO A 79 -25.82 2.80 16.65
C PRO A 79 -25.75 1.43 17.34
N GLU A 80 -26.46 1.29 18.45
CA GLU A 80 -26.85 -0.01 19.00
C GLU A 80 -28.31 -0.32 18.73
N TYR A 81 -28.56 -1.49 18.16
CA TYR A 81 -29.90 -2.05 17.94
C TYR A 81 -30.00 -3.39 18.67
N ASN A 82 -31.01 -3.52 19.53
CA ASN A 82 -31.30 -4.75 20.27
C ASN A 82 -30.06 -5.43 20.87
N TYR A 83 -29.26 -4.66 21.64
CA TYR A 83 -28.03 -5.11 22.30
C TYR A 83 -26.82 -5.38 21.38
N GLY A 84 -26.92 -5.10 20.07
CA GLY A 84 -25.86 -5.45 19.13
C GLY A 84 -25.63 -4.42 18.03
N MET A 85 -24.75 -4.81 17.10
CA MET A 85 -24.50 -4.05 15.89
C MET A 85 -25.71 -4.12 14.95
N PRO A 86 -25.93 -3.08 14.11
CA PRO A 86 -26.96 -3.12 13.08
C PRO A 86 -26.72 -4.25 12.08
N ALA A 87 -27.80 -4.87 11.61
CA ALA A 87 -27.74 -5.89 10.56
C ALA A 87 -27.03 -5.38 9.28
N THR A 88 -27.19 -4.10 8.96
CA THR A 88 -26.53 -3.42 7.85
C THR A 88 -25.01 -3.41 7.97
N LEU A 89 -24.46 -3.16 9.17
CA LEU A 89 -23.01 -3.24 9.40
C LEU A 89 -22.51 -4.68 9.24
N LYS A 90 -23.22 -5.64 9.84
CA LYS A 90 -22.86 -7.05 9.71
C LYS A 90 -22.88 -7.51 8.25
N ASN A 91 -23.94 -7.17 7.53
CA ASN A 91 -24.09 -7.48 6.11
C ASN A 91 -22.93 -6.89 5.29
N ALA A 92 -22.60 -5.61 5.48
CA ALA A 92 -21.48 -4.99 4.78
C ALA A 92 -20.12 -5.66 5.06
N LEU A 93 -19.90 -6.13 6.29
CA LEU A 93 -18.70 -6.90 6.65
C LEU A 93 -18.68 -8.28 5.98
N ASP A 94 -19.83 -8.93 5.86
CA ASP A 94 -19.95 -10.30 5.34
C ASP A 94 -19.70 -10.42 3.82
N TYR A 95 -19.88 -9.36 3.05
CA TYR A 95 -19.64 -9.38 1.60
C TYR A 95 -18.18 -9.59 1.19
N LEU A 96 -17.22 -9.23 2.06
CA LEU A 96 -15.81 -9.14 1.71
C LEU A 96 -14.95 -9.90 2.73
N ARG A 97 -13.72 -10.25 2.35
CA ARG A 97 -12.81 -11.02 3.22
C ARG A 97 -11.42 -10.42 3.24
N ARG A 98 -10.69 -10.54 2.13
CA ARG A 98 -9.28 -10.14 2.04
C ARG A 98 -9.11 -8.62 2.15
N GLU A 99 -10.11 -7.88 1.67
CA GLU A 99 -10.16 -6.42 1.63
C GLU A 99 -10.12 -5.82 3.04
N TRP A 100 -10.53 -6.57 4.05
CA TRP A 100 -10.54 -6.12 5.45
C TRP A 100 -9.20 -6.32 6.17
N ALA A 101 -8.42 -7.31 5.75
CA ALA A 101 -7.32 -7.82 6.55
C ALA A 101 -6.23 -6.77 6.80
N TRP A 102 -5.72 -6.77 8.04
CA TRP A 102 -4.61 -5.94 8.51
C TRP A 102 -4.84 -4.42 8.44
N LYS A 103 -6.09 -3.99 8.36
CA LYS A 103 -6.48 -2.58 8.46
C LYS A 103 -6.94 -2.27 9.89
N PRO A 104 -6.53 -1.16 10.51
CA PRO A 104 -7.06 -0.77 11.79
C PRO A 104 -8.51 -0.28 11.66
N ILE A 105 -9.28 -0.44 12.72
CA ILE A 105 -10.67 -0.01 12.79
C ILE A 105 -10.99 0.66 14.13
N GLY A 106 -11.39 1.93 14.06
CA GLY A 106 -11.91 2.73 15.15
C GLY A 106 -13.44 2.74 15.18
N PHE A 107 -14.03 3.08 16.32
CA PHE A 107 -15.49 3.14 16.47
C PHE A 107 -15.95 4.46 17.09
N VAL A 108 -17.01 5.01 16.49
CA VAL A 108 -17.84 6.07 17.06
C VAL A 108 -19.24 5.48 17.26
N SER A 109 -19.57 5.12 18.48
CA SER A 109 -20.87 4.52 18.79
C SER A 109 -21.85 5.53 19.37
N TYR A 110 -23.13 5.30 19.15
CA TYR A 110 -24.16 6.14 19.77
C TYR A 110 -25.39 5.33 20.18
N GLY A 111 -26.06 5.80 21.22
CA GLY A 111 -27.27 5.18 21.76
C GLY A 111 -27.71 5.83 23.07
N ASN A 112 -28.80 5.35 23.64
CA ASN A 112 -29.27 5.80 24.95
C ASN A 112 -28.45 5.10 26.05
N THR A 113 -28.95 4.02 26.63
CA THR A 113 -28.41 3.41 27.86
C THR A 113 -26.91 3.12 27.85
N SER A 114 -26.38 2.55 26.77
CA SER A 114 -24.99 2.08 26.65
C SER A 114 -24.08 3.02 25.85
N ALA A 115 -24.61 4.14 25.33
CA ALA A 115 -23.93 4.96 24.30
C ALA A 115 -23.47 4.16 23.06
N GLY A 116 -24.10 3.01 22.80
CA GLY A 116 -23.77 2.13 21.67
C GLY A 116 -22.57 1.19 21.91
N THR A 117 -22.03 1.12 23.12
CA THR A 117 -20.82 0.34 23.40
C THR A 117 -20.99 -1.17 23.21
N ARG A 118 -22.19 -1.73 23.36
CA ARG A 118 -22.42 -3.17 23.13
C ARG A 118 -22.40 -3.52 21.64
N SER A 119 -22.87 -2.61 20.79
CA SER A 119 -22.70 -2.69 19.34
C SER A 119 -21.22 -2.82 18.96
N VAL A 120 -20.35 -2.02 19.60
CA VAL A 120 -18.90 -2.10 19.39
C VAL A 120 -18.34 -3.45 19.84
N GLN A 121 -18.71 -3.94 21.02
CA GLN A 121 -18.22 -5.24 21.51
C GLN A 121 -18.65 -6.40 20.61
N HIS A 122 -19.89 -6.39 20.12
CA HIS A 122 -20.37 -7.38 19.17
C HIS A 122 -19.62 -7.27 17.83
N ALA A 123 -19.42 -6.06 17.30
CA ALA A 123 -18.66 -5.86 16.07
C ALA A 123 -17.20 -6.34 16.19
N LYS A 124 -16.55 -6.14 17.35
CA LYS A 124 -15.17 -6.58 17.62
C LYS A 124 -14.96 -8.08 17.38
N GLN A 125 -15.94 -8.92 17.69
CA GLN A 125 -15.86 -10.36 17.41
C GLN A 125 -15.78 -10.67 15.91
N VAL A 126 -16.53 -9.92 15.09
CA VAL A 126 -16.56 -10.11 13.63
C VAL A 126 -15.32 -9.50 12.99
N VAL A 127 -14.97 -8.26 13.33
CA VAL A 127 -13.85 -7.56 12.65
C VAL A 127 -12.50 -8.23 12.94
N THR A 128 -12.30 -8.78 14.14
CA THR A 128 -11.08 -9.55 14.46
C THR A 128 -10.99 -10.85 13.67
N THR A 129 -12.12 -11.53 13.42
CA THR A 129 -12.18 -12.72 12.55
C THR A 129 -11.84 -12.40 11.09
N LEU A 130 -12.14 -11.18 10.65
CA LEU A 130 -11.76 -10.63 9.34
C LEU A 130 -10.33 -10.07 9.32
N ARG A 131 -9.56 -10.25 10.41
CA ARG A 131 -8.19 -9.75 10.60
C ARG A 131 -8.06 -8.23 10.57
N LEU A 132 -9.14 -7.48 10.81
CA LEU A 132 -9.04 -6.07 11.16
C LEU A 132 -8.47 -5.93 12.57
N VAL A 133 -7.81 -4.81 12.84
CA VAL A 133 -7.20 -4.51 14.13
C VAL A 133 -8.01 -3.44 14.85
N PRO A 134 -8.94 -3.82 15.75
CA PRO A 134 -9.76 -2.84 16.47
C PRO A 134 -8.91 -2.00 17.42
N LEU A 135 -9.09 -0.68 17.37
CA LEU A 135 -8.42 0.25 18.27
C LEU A 135 -8.94 0.16 19.71
N GLY A 136 -8.09 0.57 20.64
CA GLY A 136 -8.47 0.74 22.05
C GLY A 136 -9.37 1.94 22.24
N ALA A 137 -9.02 3.07 21.61
CA ALA A 137 -9.84 4.28 21.64
C ALA A 137 -11.18 4.09 20.90
N THR A 138 -12.26 4.50 21.57
CA THR A 138 -13.61 4.56 21.01
C THR A 138 -14.31 5.82 21.48
N VAL A 139 -15.05 6.49 20.60
CA VAL A 139 -15.92 7.60 20.98
C VAL A 139 -17.32 7.04 21.22
N ALA A 140 -17.87 7.21 22.42
CA ALA A 140 -19.21 6.72 22.76
C ALA A 140 -20.12 7.91 23.10
N ILE A 141 -21.19 8.07 22.33
CA ILE A 141 -22.11 9.21 22.43
C ILE A 141 -23.41 8.75 23.07
N ARG A 142 -23.66 9.22 24.29
CA ARG A 142 -24.95 9.03 24.95
C ARG A 142 -25.94 10.08 24.47
N LEU A 143 -26.98 9.65 23.76
CA LEU A 143 -27.89 10.60 23.10
C LEU A 143 -28.67 11.48 24.08
N THR A 144 -29.02 10.95 25.27
CA THR A 144 -29.73 11.70 26.31
C THR A 144 -28.95 12.92 26.80
N ASP A 145 -27.62 12.87 26.69
CA ASP A 145 -26.73 13.90 27.22
C ASP A 145 -26.20 14.80 26.09
N ALA A 146 -26.08 14.24 24.89
CA ALA A 146 -25.42 14.86 23.76
C ALA A 146 -26.39 15.49 22.73
N THR A 147 -27.71 15.35 22.92
CA THR A 147 -28.69 15.84 21.93
C THR A 147 -29.83 16.64 22.55
N VAL A 148 -30.29 17.66 21.82
CA VAL A 148 -31.51 18.44 22.11
C VAL A 148 -32.30 18.55 20.80
N ASP A 149 -33.61 18.27 20.84
CA ASP A 149 -34.49 18.28 19.66
C ASP A 149 -33.94 17.47 18.47
N GLY A 150 -33.29 16.34 18.77
CA GLY A 150 -32.70 15.45 17.76
C GLY A 150 -31.44 16.00 17.08
N ARG A 151 -30.84 17.07 17.62
CA ARG A 151 -29.60 17.66 17.14
C ARG A 151 -28.46 17.39 18.09
N LEU A 152 -27.32 17.01 17.54
CA LEU A 152 -26.08 16.81 18.29
C LEU A 152 -25.54 18.16 18.79
N LEU A 153 -25.32 18.30 20.09
CA LEU A 153 -24.75 19.50 20.69
C LEU A 153 -23.24 19.58 20.43
N PRO A 154 -22.66 20.79 20.27
CA PRO A 154 -21.21 21.00 20.26
C PRO A 154 -20.57 20.53 21.57
N ASP A 155 -19.41 19.88 21.48
CA ASP A 155 -18.70 19.36 22.64
C ASP A 155 -17.19 19.25 22.34
N ALA A 156 -16.40 20.16 22.92
CA ALA A 156 -14.95 20.20 22.72
C ALA A 156 -14.22 18.95 23.25
N ALA A 157 -14.77 18.24 24.24
CA ALA A 157 -14.19 16.98 24.71
C ALA A 157 -14.42 15.87 23.68
N ARG A 158 -15.61 15.84 23.06
CA ARG A 158 -15.92 14.93 21.96
C ARG A 158 -15.03 15.21 20.75
N ASP A 159 -14.80 16.48 20.41
CA ASP A 159 -13.90 16.87 19.32
C ASP A 159 -12.48 16.34 19.55
N ARG A 160 -11.92 16.55 20.75
CA ARG A 160 -10.62 15.99 21.13
C ARG A 160 -10.56 14.47 21.06
N ALA A 161 -11.65 13.78 21.43
CA ALA A 161 -11.73 12.33 21.34
C ALA A 161 -11.74 11.84 19.88
N GLY A 162 -12.42 12.57 18.98
CA GLY A 162 -12.39 12.31 17.54
C GLY A 162 -10.99 12.49 16.94
N LEU A 163 -10.28 13.55 17.33
CA LEU A 163 -8.89 13.80 16.92
C LEU A 163 -7.95 12.69 17.39
N GLY A 164 -8.03 12.30 18.66
CA GLY A 164 -7.22 11.21 19.20
C GLY A 164 -7.50 9.85 18.53
N LEU A 165 -8.75 9.60 18.16
CA LEU A 165 -9.12 8.41 17.38
C LEU A 165 -8.45 8.41 16.01
N LEU A 166 -8.44 9.54 15.29
CA LEU A 166 -7.75 9.66 14.00
C LEU A 166 -6.23 9.46 14.14
N ASP A 167 -5.61 10.14 15.11
CA ASP A 167 -4.16 10.01 15.36
C ASP A 167 -3.76 8.55 15.64
N GLU A 168 -4.51 7.84 16.47
CA GLU A 168 -4.26 6.42 16.75
C GLU A 168 -4.48 5.56 15.50
N LEU A 169 -5.56 5.79 14.75
CA LEU A 169 -5.85 5.06 13.51
C LEU A 169 -4.71 5.18 12.51
N VAL A 170 -4.23 6.40 12.25
CA VAL A 170 -3.14 6.67 11.29
C VAL A 170 -1.85 6.02 11.73
N ARG A 171 -1.49 6.14 13.02
CA ARG A 171 -0.30 5.50 13.58
C ARG A 171 -0.32 3.98 13.38
N VAL A 172 -1.45 3.34 13.68
CA VAL A 172 -1.59 1.88 13.53
C VAL A 172 -1.65 1.48 12.06
N ALA A 173 -2.30 2.27 11.19
CA ALA A 173 -2.37 2.00 9.75
C ALA A 173 -0.97 1.98 9.11
N ASN A 174 -0.12 2.92 9.50
CA ASN A 174 1.28 2.98 9.08
C ASN A 174 2.08 1.79 9.60
N ALA A 175 1.92 1.41 10.87
CA ALA A 175 2.60 0.26 11.46
C ALA A 175 2.20 -1.08 10.81
N LEU A 176 0.94 -1.21 10.37
CA LEU A 176 0.42 -2.42 9.73
C LEU A 176 0.60 -2.45 8.21
N ARG A 177 1.08 -1.35 7.59
CA ARG A 177 1.31 -1.26 6.14
C ARG A 177 2.10 -2.45 5.58
N PRO A 178 3.20 -2.93 6.20
CA PRO A 178 3.96 -4.07 5.67
C PRO A 178 3.15 -5.36 5.55
N LEU A 179 2.24 -5.62 6.49
CA LEU A 179 1.37 -6.81 6.47
C LEU A 179 0.35 -6.76 5.33
N ARG A 180 -0.13 -5.54 5.00
CA ARG A 180 -1.04 -5.32 3.87
C ARG A 180 -0.31 -5.44 2.54
N GLU A 181 0.88 -4.84 2.42
CA GLU A 181 1.69 -4.93 1.21
C GLU A 181 2.03 -6.38 0.87
N HIS A 182 2.49 -7.16 1.85
CA HIS A 182 2.81 -8.57 1.67
C HIS A 182 1.62 -9.41 1.17
N ALA A 183 0.39 -9.03 1.55
CA ALA A 183 -0.83 -9.74 1.19
C ALA A 183 -1.45 -9.29 -0.15
N ARG A 184 -0.87 -8.29 -0.84
CA ARG A 184 -1.42 -7.83 -2.12
C ARG A 184 -1.22 -8.87 -3.22
N ALA A 185 -2.18 -8.94 -4.14
CA ALA A 185 -2.18 -9.92 -5.23
C ALA A 185 -0.99 -9.78 -6.20
N ASP A 186 -0.41 -8.58 -6.32
CA ASP A 186 0.75 -8.29 -7.15
C ASP A 186 2.10 -8.54 -6.44
N SER A 187 2.07 -8.89 -5.16
CA SER A 187 3.28 -9.21 -4.40
C SER A 187 3.70 -10.67 -4.61
N ARG A 188 5.01 -10.90 -4.77
CA ARG A 188 5.59 -12.24 -4.90
C ARG A 188 6.62 -12.49 -3.79
N PRO A 189 6.82 -13.75 -3.35
CA PRO A 189 7.86 -14.06 -2.38
C PRO A 189 9.25 -13.63 -2.87
N GLY A 190 10.04 -13.03 -1.96
CA GLY A 190 11.44 -12.68 -2.20
C GLY A 190 12.39 -13.81 -1.82
N PRO A 191 13.70 -13.62 -2.03
CA PRO A 191 14.72 -14.65 -1.79
C PRO A 191 15.06 -14.86 -0.31
N LEU A 192 14.70 -13.93 0.57
CA LEU A 192 14.91 -14.05 2.01
C LEU A 192 13.61 -14.44 2.73
N PRO A 193 13.66 -15.18 3.85
CA PRO A 193 12.49 -15.42 4.68
C PRO A 193 11.78 -14.11 5.06
N GLY A 194 10.46 -14.06 4.86
CA GLY A 194 9.63 -12.88 5.11
C GLY A 194 9.79 -11.72 4.10
N SER A 195 10.69 -11.84 3.12
CA SER A 195 10.81 -10.83 2.07
C SER A 195 9.79 -11.02 0.95
N TYR A 196 9.44 -9.93 0.29
CA TYR A 196 8.52 -9.91 -0.85
C TYR A 196 8.99 -8.88 -1.88
N VAL A 197 8.59 -9.08 -3.13
CA VAL A 197 8.72 -8.06 -4.17
C VAL A 197 7.37 -7.55 -4.60
N ARG A 198 7.34 -6.26 -4.91
CA ARG A 198 6.20 -5.60 -5.56
C ARG A 198 6.70 -4.49 -6.48
N ARG A 199 5.82 -4.04 -7.36
CA ARG A 199 6.07 -2.82 -8.12
C ARG A 199 6.12 -1.63 -7.17
N LEU A 200 7.08 -0.75 -7.40
CA LEU A 200 7.19 0.52 -6.70
C LEU A 200 6.28 1.57 -7.36
N SER A 201 5.59 2.36 -6.54
CA SER A 201 4.75 3.48 -6.96
C SER A 201 5.39 4.81 -6.58
N GLY A 202 4.76 5.92 -6.98
CA GLY A 202 5.19 7.25 -6.60
C GLY A 202 5.20 7.52 -5.08
N ASP A 203 4.47 6.71 -4.30
CA ASP A 203 4.43 6.81 -2.84
C ASP A 203 5.69 6.22 -2.18
N ASP A 204 6.44 5.41 -2.92
CA ASP A 204 7.70 4.82 -2.46
C ASP A 204 8.91 5.72 -2.73
N ALA A 205 8.71 6.88 -3.38
CA ALA A 205 9.78 7.78 -3.75
C ALA A 205 10.70 8.20 -2.58
N PRO A 206 10.20 8.48 -1.36
CA PRO A 206 11.07 8.75 -0.21
C PRO A 206 12.01 7.58 0.14
N GLU A 207 11.49 6.35 0.20
CA GLU A 207 12.28 5.15 0.51
C GLU A 207 13.31 4.86 -0.58
N VAL A 208 12.91 5.02 -1.85
CA VAL A 208 13.80 4.91 -3.00
C VAL A 208 14.91 5.95 -2.96
N THR A 209 14.61 7.19 -2.58
CA THR A 209 15.59 8.26 -2.45
C THR A 209 16.64 7.90 -1.40
N VAL A 210 16.23 7.37 -0.25
CA VAL A 210 17.14 6.91 0.81
C VAL A 210 18.01 5.74 0.31
N LEU A 211 17.40 4.70 -0.25
CA LEU A 211 18.10 3.54 -0.79
C LEU A 211 19.16 3.97 -1.83
N GLN A 212 18.76 4.83 -2.77
CA GLN A 212 19.62 5.34 -3.82
C GLN A 212 20.80 6.11 -3.24
N ARG A 213 20.58 7.03 -2.30
CA ARG A 213 21.66 7.77 -1.65
C ARG A 213 22.65 6.84 -0.97
N CYS A 214 22.15 5.87 -0.19
CA CYS A 214 23.00 4.87 0.45
C CYS A 214 23.79 4.02 -0.55
N CYS A 215 23.21 3.69 -1.70
CA CYS A 215 23.84 2.78 -2.66
C CYS A 215 24.87 3.45 -3.56
N TRP A 216 24.72 4.74 -3.85
CA TRP A 216 25.61 5.50 -4.75
C TRP A 216 26.76 6.23 -4.03
N VAL A 217 26.83 6.22 -2.69
CA VAL A 217 28.01 6.76 -1.97
C VAL A 217 29.30 6.06 -2.40
N ASP A 218 29.30 4.72 -2.51
CA ASP A 218 30.51 4.00 -2.92
C ASP A 218 30.96 4.38 -4.33
N GLU A 219 30.01 4.62 -5.23
CA GLU A 219 30.30 5.11 -6.59
C GLU A 219 30.93 6.51 -6.53
N ALA A 220 30.43 7.39 -5.66
CA ALA A 220 30.99 8.73 -5.45
C ALA A 220 32.43 8.68 -4.95
N LEU A 221 32.71 7.77 -4.01
CA LEU A 221 34.05 7.57 -3.46
C LEU A 221 35.01 7.01 -4.53
N VAL A 222 34.58 6.01 -5.32
CA VAL A 222 35.38 5.42 -6.41
C VAL A 222 35.69 6.45 -7.52
N ASN A 223 34.78 7.38 -7.77
CA ASN A 223 34.96 8.43 -8.78
C ASN A 223 35.56 9.72 -8.21
N GLU A 224 35.81 9.79 -6.90
CA GLU A 224 36.31 10.97 -6.19
C GLU A 224 35.45 12.23 -6.43
N THR A 225 34.13 12.07 -6.57
CA THR A 225 33.18 13.16 -6.81
C THR A 225 31.82 12.88 -6.19
N MET A 226 31.23 13.90 -5.56
CA MET A 226 29.83 13.86 -5.10
C MET A 226 28.85 14.32 -6.18
N ASP A 227 29.34 14.75 -7.35
CA ASP A 227 28.51 15.17 -8.49
C ASP A 227 28.00 13.95 -9.28
N ILE A 228 27.23 13.11 -8.58
CA ILE A 228 26.54 11.96 -9.16
C ILE A 228 25.06 12.27 -9.16
N PRO A 229 24.34 12.23 -10.32
CA PRO A 229 22.94 12.60 -10.41
C PRO A 229 22.05 11.91 -9.36
N ALA A 230 22.31 10.63 -9.08
CA ALA A 230 21.57 9.85 -8.10
C ALA A 230 21.65 10.39 -6.66
N LEU A 231 22.68 11.17 -6.31
CA LEU A 231 22.80 11.77 -4.98
C LEU A 231 22.02 13.07 -4.84
N HIS A 232 21.69 13.73 -5.95
CA HIS A 232 21.06 15.06 -6.00
C HIS A 232 19.58 15.03 -6.36
N GLU A 233 19.06 13.91 -6.88
CA GLU A 233 17.63 13.78 -7.20
C GLU A 233 16.74 14.00 -5.95
N SER A 234 15.70 14.81 -6.13
CA SER A 234 14.66 15.04 -5.11
C SER A 234 13.63 13.89 -5.09
N PRO A 235 12.86 13.72 -4.01
CA PRO A 235 11.74 12.77 -3.98
C PRO A 235 10.73 12.97 -5.11
N GLU A 236 10.51 14.21 -5.57
CA GLU A 236 9.63 14.54 -6.69
C GLU A 236 10.19 14.02 -8.01
N GLN A 237 11.49 14.23 -8.27
CA GLN A 237 12.16 13.67 -9.45
C GLN A 237 12.17 12.14 -9.42
N VAL A 238 12.32 11.55 -8.24
CA VAL A 238 12.20 10.10 -8.05
C VAL A 238 10.80 9.60 -8.38
N ARG A 239 9.77 10.31 -7.91
CA ARG A 239 8.36 10.02 -8.24
C ARG A 239 8.11 10.08 -9.74
N GLU A 240 8.64 11.08 -10.43
CA GLU A 240 8.50 11.24 -11.88
C GLU A 240 9.06 10.04 -12.64
N TRP A 241 10.29 9.61 -12.34
CA TRP A 241 10.84 8.46 -13.06
C TRP A 241 10.23 7.13 -12.60
N LEU A 242 9.74 6.99 -11.36
CA LEU A 242 8.97 5.81 -10.94
C LEU A 242 7.68 5.64 -11.75
N ALA A 243 7.08 6.74 -12.23
CA ALA A 243 5.93 6.68 -13.14
C ALA A 243 6.32 6.22 -14.56
N ALA A 244 7.53 6.58 -15.01
CA ALA A 244 8.01 6.27 -16.36
C ALA A 244 8.72 4.91 -16.48
N TRP A 245 9.22 4.35 -15.38
CA TRP A 245 9.98 3.10 -15.36
C TRP A 245 9.19 1.97 -14.69
N HIS A 246 9.36 0.75 -15.19
CA HIS A 246 8.94 -0.43 -14.45
C HIS A 246 9.98 -0.71 -13.36
N THR A 247 9.62 -0.46 -12.09
CA THR A 247 10.56 -0.60 -10.98
C THR A 247 10.06 -1.65 -9.99
N THR A 248 10.87 -2.67 -9.76
CA THR A 248 10.60 -3.75 -8.80
C THR A 248 11.40 -3.49 -7.53
N GLY A 249 10.72 -3.41 -6.39
CA GLY A 249 11.32 -3.25 -5.08
C GLY A 249 11.29 -4.54 -4.29
N LEU A 250 12.40 -4.87 -3.62
CA LEU A 250 12.52 -5.97 -2.67
C LEU A 250 12.36 -5.43 -1.25
N TRP A 251 11.36 -5.91 -0.54
CA TRP A 251 10.97 -5.46 0.79
C TRP A 251 11.08 -6.58 1.81
N ARG A 252 11.28 -6.20 3.07
CA ARG A 252 11.10 -7.09 4.23
C ARG A 252 10.67 -6.26 5.43
N ASP A 253 9.55 -6.64 6.04
CA ASP A 253 9.01 -5.98 7.25
C ASP A 253 8.94 -4.46 7.15
N GLY A 254 8.57 -3.93 5.96
CA GLY A 254 8.45 -2.50 5.71
C GLY A 254 9.75 -1.78 5.33
N ARG A 255 10.89 -2.49 5.32
CA ARG A 255 12.18 -1.95 4.86
C ARG A 255 12.42 -2.29 3.40
N LEU A 256 12.73 -1.29 2.58
CA LEU A 256 13.20 -1.49 1.21
C LEU A 256 14.66 -1.96 1.23
N LEU A 257 14.89 -3.21 0.81
CA LEU A 257 16.20 -3.85 0.79
C LEU A 257 16.94 -3.66 -0.54
N GLY A 258 16.20 -3.44 -1.61
CA GLY A 258 16.79 -3.25 -2.93
C GLY A 258 15.75 -2.91 -3.98
N MET A 259 16.20 -2.46 -5.13
CA MET A 259 15.35 -2.20 -6.28
C MET A 259 16.08 -2.48 -7.58
N VAL A 260 15.30 -2.73 -8.63
CA VAL A 260 15.76 -2.73 -10.01
C VAL A 260 14.73 -2.00 -10.86
N ARG A 261 15.19 -1.08 -11.71
CA ARG A 261 14.32 -0.44 -12.70
C ARG A 261 14.65 -0.94 -14.10
N ALA A 262 13.61 -1.17 -14.88
CA ALA A 262 13.71 -1.52 -16.28
C ALA A 262 12.66 -0.77 -17.11
N ARG A 263 12.92 -0.63 -18.40
CA ARG A 263 11.94 -0.13 -19.37
C ARG A 263 12.24 -0.70 -20.74
N ARG A 264 11.20 -0.80 -21.57
CA ARG A 264 11.36 -1.06 -22.99
C ARG A 264 11.70 0.23 -23.72
N LEU A 265 12.67 0.16 -24.62
CA LEU A 265 12.92 1.17 -25.66
C LEU A 265 13.05 0.42 -26.98
N ASP A 266 12.15 0.69 -27.93
CA ASP A 266 12.08 -0.01 -29.21
C ASP A 266 12.02 -1.54 -29.05
N THR A 267 13.05 -2.26 -29.51
CA THR A 267 13.20 -3.73 -29.42
C THR A 267 14.09 -4.17 -28.24
N ASP A 268 14.57 -3.21 -27.44
CA ASP A 268 15.54 -3.45 -26.38
C ASP A 268 14.91 -3.31 -24.98
N TRP A 269 15.31 -4.20 -24.08
CA TRP A 269 14.95 -4.11 -22.66
C TRP A 269 16.09 -3.46 -21.88
N HIS A 270 15.88 -2.23 -21.42
CA HIS A 270 16.90 -1.48 -20.70
C HIS A 270 16.76 -1.68 -19.20
N ILE A 271 17.78 -2.27 -18.58
CA ILE A 271 17.95 -2.29 -17.13
C ILE A 271 18.75 -1.06 -16.72
N GLY A 272 18.15 -0.25 -15.85
CA GLY A 272 18.77 0.95 -15.33
C GLY A 272 19.42 0.71 -13.97
N ARG A 273 18.98 1.47 -12.97
CA ARG A 273 19.49 1.39 -11.60
C ARG A 273 19.13 0.07 -10.95
N LEU A 274 20.15 -0.68 -10.55
CA LEU A 274 20.11 -1.83 -9.65
C LEU A 274 20.73 -1.43 -8.31
N ALA A 275 19.99 -1.60 -7.22
CA ALA A 275 20.42 -1.17 -5.90
C ALA A 275 20.11 -2.24 -4.85
N VAL A 276 21.04 -2.45 -3.93
CA VAL A 276 20.87 -3.30 -2.74
C VAL A 276 21.52 -2.60 -1.56
N VAL A 277 20.79 -2.53 -0.44
CA VAL A 277 21.26 -1.90 0.79
C VAL A 277 22.65 -2.40 1.18
N PRO A 278 23.57 -1.53 1.63
CA PRO A 278 24.97 -1.90 1.87
C PRO A 278 25.16 -3.10 2.80
N ASP A 279 24.35 -3.23 3.85
CA ASP A 279 24.43 -4.28 4.88
C ASP A 279 24.04 -5.68 4.38
N LEU A 280 23.40 -5.81 3.22
CA LEU A 280 22.97 -7.10 2.65
C LEU A 280 23.67 -7.45 1.33
N ARG A 281 24.72 -6.71 0.96
CA ARG A 281 25.50 -7.00 -0.25
C ARG A 281 26.28 -8.31 -0.08
N GLY A 282 26.56 -8.97 -1.21
CA GLY A 282 27.25 -10.26 -1.22
C GLY A 282 26.37 -11.47 -0.91
N GLN A 283 25.10 -11.27 -0.55
CA GLN A 283 24.14 -12.34 -0.27
C GLN A 283 23.31 -12.78 -1.51
N GLY A 284 23.76 -12.43 -2.72
CA GLY A 284 23.08 -12.79 -3.97
C GLY A 284 21.83 -11.95 -4.31
N LEU A 285 21.42 -10.99 -3.49
CA LEU A 285 20.21 -10.19 -3.73
C LEU A 285 20.25 -9.38 -5.04
N GLY A 286 21.41 -8.81 -5.39
CA GLY A 286 21.57 -8.07 -6.65
C GLY A 286 21.42 -8.98 -7.88
N ARG A 287 21.96 -10.20 -7.79
CA ARG A 287 21.79 -11.24 -8.82
C ARG A 287 20.32 -11.63 -8.97
N TRP A 288 19.64 -11.82 -7.85
CA TRP A 288 18.24 -12.19 -7.82
C TRP A 288 17.36 -11.08 -8.44
N LEU A 289 17.55 -9.82 -8.02
CA LEU A 289 16.84 -8.66 -8.58
C LEU A 289 17.09 -8.49 -10.08
N LEU A 290 18.35 -8.64 -10.52
CA LEU A 290 18.70 -8.57 -11.94
C LEU A 290 17.90 -9.62 -12.74
N ARG A 291 17.92 -10.89 -12.31
CA ARG A 291 17.18 -11.97 -12.97
C ARG A 291 15.67 -11.75 -12.94
N THR A 292 15.13 -11.16 -11.88
CA THR A 292 13.71 -10.77 -11.83
C THR A 292 13.41 -9.75 -12.93
N ALA A 293 14.22 -8.71 -13.08
CA ALA A 293 14.04 -7.72 -14.15
C ALA A 293 14.25 -8.30 -15.55
N GLU A 294 15.17 -9.26 -15.71
CA GLU A 294 15.37 -9.98 -16.98
C GLU A 294 14.13 -10.81 -17.35
N ALA A 295 13.51 -11.49 -16.38
CA ALA A 295 12.33 -12.32 -16.59
C ALA A 295 11.08 -11.49 -16.96
N ASP A 296 11.05 -10.20 -16.60
CA ASP A 296 9.98 -9.28 -16.97
C ASP A 296 10.15 -8.69 -18.39
N ALA A 297 11.25 -9.01 -19.09
CA ALA A 297 11.45 -8.60 -20.48
C ALA A 297 10.35 -9.19 -21.38
N ALA A 298 9.75 -8.35 -22.22
CA ALA A 298 8.68 -8.77 -23.11
C ALA A 298 9.18 -9.78 -24.16
N SER A 299 8.27 -10.63 -24.65
CA SER A 299 8.59 -11.69 -25.62
C SER A 299 9.10 -11.18 -26.97
N ASP A 300 8.90 -9.90 -27.26
CA ASP A 300 9.32 -9.20 -28.47
C ASP A 300 10.60 -8.37 -28.28
N CYS A 301 11.25 -8.47 -27.11
CA CYS A 301 12.58 -7.90 -26.90
C CYS A 301 13.66 -8.88 -27.37
N ASP A 302 14.63 -8.37 -28.14
CA ASP A 302 15.72 -9.18 -28.70
C ASP A 302 16.92 -9.26 -27.74
N ARG A 303 17.17 -8.18 -27.00
CA ARG A 303 18.33 -8.04 -26.11
C ARG A 303 18.03 -7.17 -24.89
N ILE A 304 18.84 -7.38 -23.87
CA ILE A 304 18.86 -6.63 -22.62
C ILE A 304 20.11 -5.75 -22.60
N LEU A 305 19.92 -4.47 -22.34
CA LEU A 305 20.98 -3.46 -22.27
C LEU A 305 21.05 -2.88 -20.87
N LEU A 306 22.27 -2.62 -20.38
CA LEU A 306 22.49 -1.87 -19.15
C LEU A 306 23.75 -1.02 -19.23
N GLU A 307 23.79 0.03 -18.43
CA GLU A 307 24.92 0.94 -18.34
C GLU A 307 25.51 0.93 -16.93
N THR A 308 26.83 0.97 -16.83
CA THR A 308 27.53 1.09 -15.56
C THR A 308 28.76 2.00 -15.68
N GLY A 309 29.20 2.62 -14.58
CA GLY A 309 30.36 3.51 -14.61
C GLY A 309 31.62 2.76 -15.04
N ALA A 310 32.47 3.41 -15.85
CA ALA A 310 33.70 2.79 -16.36
C ALA A 310 34.67 2.39 -15.24
N LYS A 311 34.64 3.11 -14.10
CA LYS A 311 35.43 2.82 -12.90
C LYS A 311 34.78 1.78 -11.97
N SER A 312 33.53 1.38 -12.21
CA SER A 312 32.78 0.44 -11.36
C SER A 312 33.16 -1.02 -11.63
N LEU A 313 34.43 -1.39 -11.46
CA LEU A 313 34.98 -2.72 -11.79
C LEU A 313 34.17 -3.87 -11.20
N ARG A 314 33.74 -3.75 -9.94
CA ARG A 314 32.89 -4.74 -9.26
C ARG A 314 31.55 -4.97 -9.96
N ASN A 315 30.92 -3.91 -10.45
CA ASN A 315 29.65 -4.01 -11.18
C ASN A 315 29.86 -4.68 -12.53
N ILE A 316 30.92 -4.29 -13.25
CA ILE A 316 31.29 -4.87 -14.54
C ILE A 316 31.55 -6.37 -14.41
N GLU A 317 32.32 -6.80 -13.41
CA GLU A 317 32.56 -8.22 -13.13
C GLU A 317 31.27 -8.96 -12.76
N PHE A 318 30.42 -8.35 -11.92
CA PHE A 318 29.12 -8.91 -11.55
C PHE A 318 28.25 -9.15 -12.79
N TYR A 319 28.06 -8.16 -13.65
CA TYR A 319 27.24 -8.31 -14.86
C TYR A 319 27.83 -9.32 -15.85
N ARG A 320 29.17 -9.33 -16.03
CA ARG A 320 29.84 -10.34 -16.86
C ARG A 320 29.61 -11.76 -16.33
N SER A 321 29.60 -11.94 -15.00
CA SER A 321 29.28 -13.23 -14.37
C SER A 321 27.83 -13.69 -14.60
N GLU A 322 26.95 -12.79 -15.02
CA GLU A 322 25.54 -13.05 -15.37
C GLU A 322 25.31 -13.16 -16.88
N GLY A 323 26.40 -13.19 -17.68
CA GLY A 323 26.36 -13.42 -19.12
C GLY A 323 26.37 -12.15 -19.98
N TYR A 324 26.47 -10.97 -19.37
CA TYR A 324 26.58 -9.72 -20.11
C TYR A 324 27.95 -9.54 -20.77
N ARG A 325 27.97 -8.94 -21.95
CA ARG A 325 29.17 -8.67 -22.74
C ARG A 325 29.25 -7.18 -23.06
N SER A 326 30.47 -6.65 -23.20
CA SER A 326 30.67 -5.26 -23.61
C SER A 326 30.07 -5.01 -24.99
N ASP A 327 29.29 -3.94 -25.12
CA ASP A 327 28.78 -3.49 -26.40
C ASP A 327 29.72 -2.46 -27.03
N SER A 328 29.96 -2.59 -28.32
CA SER A 328 31.01 -1.86 -29.06
C SER A 328 30.70 -0.38 -29.34
N LEU A 329 29.58 0.15 -28.82
CA LEU A 329 29.08 1.51 -29.06
C LEU A 329 29.46 2.53 -27.96
N ALA A 330 30.32 2.17 -27.01
CA ALA A 330 30.65 3.05 -25.87
C ALA A 330 31.71 4.13 -26.21
N SER A 331 31.49 5.34 -25.68
CA SER A 331 32.49 6.43 -25.69
C SER A 331 33.66 6.09 -24.73
N PRO A 332 34.93 6.43 -25.06
CA PRO A 332 36.11 6.08 -24.25
C PRO A 332 36.04 6.54 -22.79
N ASP A 333 35.37 7.68 -22.55
CA ASP A 333 35.26 8.33 -21.23
C ASP A 333 33.84 8.22 -20.62
N GLY A 334 32.94 7.46 -21.25
CA GLY A 334 31.52 7.33 -20.85
C GLY A 334 31.20 6.08 -20.02
N PRO A 335 29.93 5.91 -19.61
CA PRO A 335 29.49 4.66 -19.01
C PRO A 335 29.67 3.49 -19.98
N ILE A 336 30.06 2.33 -19.44
CA ILE A 336 30.20 1.09 -20.22
C ILE A 336 28.82 0.51 -20.44
N CYS A 337 28.44 0.36 -21.71
CA CYS A 337 27.26 -0.38 -22.12
C CYS A 337 27.55 -1.87 -22.16
N LEU A 338 26.68 -2.66 -21.53
CA LEU A 338 26.73 -4.10 -21.46
C LEU A 338 25.43 -4.70 -22.02
N ARG A 339 25.55 -5.75 -22.82
CA ARG A 339 24.42 -6.42 -23.47
C ARG A 339 24.34 -7.92 -23.20
N LYS A 340 23.12 -8.45 -23.21
CA LYS A 340 22.79 -9.88 -23.10
C LYS A 340 21.60 -10.20 -24.00
N ASP A 341 21.67 -11.26 -24.79
CA ASP A 341 20.55 -11.65 -25.67
C ASP A 341 19.40 -12.22 -24.83
N VAL A 342 18.15 -11.88 -25.18
CA VAL A 342 16.98 -12.41 -24.48
C VAL A 342 16.76 -13.85 -24.94
N THR A 343 16.76 -14.79 -24.00
CA THR A 343 16.47 -16.20 -24.28
C THR A 343 15.03 -16.50 -23.90
N HIS A 344 14.13 -16.41 -24.87
CA HIS A 344 12.75 -16.87 -24.69
C HIS A 344 12.75 -18.39 -24.59
N PRO A 345 12.14 -19.01 -23.56
CA PRO A 345 11.95 -20.44 -23.56
C PRO A 345 11.14 -20.80 -24.80
N CYS A 346 11.78 -21.53 -25.72
CA CYS A 346 11.18 -21.94 -26.98
C CYS A 346 9.86 -22.65 -26.67
N ALA A 347 8.73 -22.08 -27.11
CA ALA A 347 7.45 -22.77 -27.10
C ALA A 347 7.67 -24.08 -27.84
N ARG A 348 7.60 -25.22 -27.13
CA ARG A 348 7.63 -26.53 -27.77
C ARG A 348 6.51 -26.54 -28.80
N ARG A 349 6.87 -26.47 -30.07
CA ARG A 349 5.95 -26.69 -31.19
C ARG A 349 5.43 -28.12 -31.01
N THR A 350 4.16 -28.23 -30.65
CA THR A 350 3.36 -29.47 -30.69
C THR A 350 3.29 -30.02 -32.09
#